data_AF-A0A4Y4DPK4-F1
#
_entry.id   AF-A0A4Y4DPK4-F1
#
_cell.length_a   1.000
_cell.length_b   1.000
_cell.length_c   1.000
_cell.angle_alpha   90.00
_cell.angle_beta   90.00
_cell.angle_gamma   90.00
#
_symmetry.space_group_name_H-M   'P 1'
#
loop_
_entity.id
_entity.type
_entity.pdbx_description
1 polymer ?
#
loop_
_entity_poly.entity_id
_entity_poly.type
_entity_poly.pdbx_seq_one_letter_code
_entity_poly.pdbx_strand_id
1 'polypeptide(L)'
;MLRMLFFAGLGVVLAGFGLSYLGVEEGLGWGLGLGMSISIFSGTLIIIGKAMKAGALVPTEALQQARAEGRIGHAIVQSLSQTGTKINDEPVCNVVVAVQPPQGMPFLGQVKMIVPLTLLPRYQPGELHEVAFFGPDSTHVYFTEKPAVNPPHTIPVAATASNPVQLTPAKVNNQGKLYSPILGSGKRGLPLRMLAYVLALLVGAGALLLPYQDRVAAGYTAITEHRLTADLRTEGQMKFVIDEFQRRAGHRSAVELSISKDRVNAALPIAEGKQETNDWSYSKAYAEDKGPAMIQPKSEREQFSMDEVNWDSIWPALQKGSQQAEIPVSEDAIVLVDRSTISDVHSPDFIQAYGPVQIRFTLEDDYHQAFFVMDANGKNLKMTGKQ
;
A
#
# COMPACT_ATOMS: atom_id res chain seq x y z
N MET A 1 -13.22 9.81 11.65
CA MET A 1 -12.67 10.43 10.43
C MET A 1 -11.17 10.15 10.28
N LEU A 2 -10.27 10.66 11.14
CA LEU A 2 -8.81 10.44 11.03
C LEU A 2 -8.37 8.98 10.84
N ARG A 3 -9.00 8.03 11.55
CA ARG A 3 -8.70 6.61 11.36
C ARG A 3 -9.06 6.10 9.96
N MET A 4 -10.16 6.56 9.37
CA MET A 4 -10.53 6.19 8.01
C MET A 4 -9.55 6.78 7.00
N LEU A 5 -9.11 8.04 7.19
CA LEU A 5 -8.07 8.65 6.37
C LEU A 5 -6.74 7.90 6.45
N PHE A 6 -6.35 7.45 7.65
CA PHE A 6 -5.18 6.60 7.85
C PHE A 6 -5.29 5.31 7.02
N PHE A 7 -6.40 4.59 7.11
CA PHE A 7 -6.59 3.34 6.36
C PHE A 7 -6.70 3.57 4.85
N ALA A 8 -7.31 4.67 4.40
CA ALA A 8 -7.33 5.04 2.99
C ALA A 8 -5.91 5.34 2.48
N GLY A 9 -5.12 6.12 3.21
CA GLY A 9 -3.72 6.37 2.88
C GLY A 9 -2.88 5.08 2.83
N LEU A 10 -3.11 4.16 3.77
CA LEU A 10 -2.47 2.85 3.77
C LEU A 10 -2.88 2.01 2.53
N GLY A 11 -4.15 2.08 2.13
CA GLY A 11 -4.64 1.45 0.91
C GLY A 11 -3.93 1.97 -0.34
N VAL A 12 -3.73 3.29 -0.43
CA VAL A 12 -2.95 3.92 -1.52
C VAL A 12 -1.50 3.42 -1.53
N VAL A 13 -0.84 3.34 -0.37
CA VAL A 13 0.54 2.81 -0.27
C VAL A 13 0.63 1.36 -0.76
N LEU A 14 -0.27 0.49 -0.28
CA LEU A 14 -0.28 -0.92 -0.66
C LEU A 14 -0.55 -1.10 -2.15
N ALA A 15 -1.49 -0.34 -2.71
CA ALA A 15 -1.75 -0.34 -4.15
C ALA A 15 -0.54 0.16 -4.95
N GLY A 16 0.21 1.16 -4.45
CA GLY A 16 1.40 1.67 -5.10
C GLY A 16 2.50 0.62 -5.20
N PHE A 17 2.72 -0.14 -4.13
CA PHE A 17 3.62 -1.29 -4.16
C PHE A 17 3.15 -2.37 -5.15
N GLY A 18 1.84 -2.69 -5.17
CA GLY A 18 1.27 -3.64 -6.12
C GLY A 18 1.47 -3.19 -7.58
N LEU A 19 1.24 -1.92 -7.87
CA LEU A 19 1.45 -1.34 -9.21
C LEU A 19 2.92 -1.34 -9.63
N SER A 20 3.84 -1.00 -8.72
CA SER A 20 5.27 -1.06 -9.00
C SER A 20 5.76 -2.48 -9.26
N TYR A 21 5.20 -3.46 -8.54
CA TYR A 21 5.46 -4.87 -8.79
C TYR A 21 5.00 -5.28 -10.20
N LEU A 22 3.89 -4.70 -10.68
CA LEU A 22 3.39 -4.84 -12.05
C LEU A 22 4.10 -3.93 -13.06
N GLY A 23 5.13 -3.18 -12.65
CA GLY A 23 5.92 -2.36 -13.56
C GLY A 23 5.44 -0.94 -13.81
N VAL A 24 4.40 -0.50 -13.09
CA VAL A 24 3.90 0.86 -13.17
C VAL A 24 4.70 1.74 -12.19
N GLU A 25 5.85 2.26 -12.62
CA GLU A 25 6.72 3.10 -11.79
C GLU A 25 6.02 4.39 -11.33
N GLU A 26 5.15 4.95 -12.17
CA GLU A 26 4.33 6.11 -11.83
C GLU A 26 3.51 5.86 -10.56
N GLY A 27 2.95 4.65 -10.40
CA GLY A 27 2.14 4.27 -9.25
C GLY A 27 2.89 4.31 -7.92
N LEU A 28 4.22 4.08 -7.95
CA LEU A 28 5.05 4.17 -6.76
C LEU A 28 5.28 5.64 -6.35
N GLY A 29 5.53 6.52 -7.33
CA GLY A 29 5.88 7.92 -7.08
C GLY A 29 4.80 8.69 -6.31
N TRP A 30 3.62 8.83 -6.91
CA TRP A 30 2.53 9.56 -6.26
C TRP A 30 1.81 8.72 -5.20
N GLY A 31 1.73 7.39 -5.39
CA GLY A 31 1.10 6.49 -4.43
C GLY A 31 1.82 6.45 -3.08
N LEU A 32 3.15 6.34 -3.08
CA LEU A 32 3.94 6.44 -1.84
C LEU A 32 3.93 7.84 -1.26
N GLY A 33 4.17 8.87 -2.08
CA GLY A 33 4.22 10.25 -1.61
C GLY A 33 2.93 10.69 -0.92
N LEU A 34 1.79 10.55 -1.61
CA LEU A 34 0.48 10.93 -1.07
C LEU A 34 0.01 9.96 0.02
N GLY A 35 0.09 8.65 -0.23
CA GLY A 35 -0.38 7.63 0.69
C GLY A 35 0.36 7.67 2.04
N MET A 36 1.70 7.79 2.03
CA MET A 36 2.48 7.91 3.25
C MET A 36 2.21 9.24 3.95
N SER A 37 2.13 10.36 3.24
CA SER A 37 1.85 11.66 3.84
C SER A 37 0.51 11.66 4.58
N ILE A 38 -0.55 11.16 3.95
CA ILE A 38 -1.89 11.04 4.57
C ILE A 38 -1.85 10.11 5.79
N SER A 39 -1.16 8.97 5.67
CA SER A 39 -1.07 7.96 6.74
C SER A 39 -0.27 8.48 7.93
N ILE A 40 0.91 9.06 7.72
CA ILE A 40 1.79 9.59 8.77
C ILE A 40 1.09 10.75 9.48
N PHE A 41 0.52 11.69 8.74
CA PHE A 41 -0.19 12.83 9.32
C PHE A 41 -1.40 12.38 10.14
N SER A 42 -2.23 11.49 9.58
CA SER A 42 -3.40 10.95 10.28
C SER A 42 -3.01 10.14 11.51
N GLY A 43 -1.97 9.30 11.42
CA GLY A 43 -1.45 8.48 12.50
C GLY A 43 -0.92 9.32 13.65
N THR A 44 -0.12 10.35 13.33
CA THR A 44 0.40 11.32 14.30
C THR A 44 -0.73 12.04 15.03
N LEU A 45 -1.74 12.55 14.32
CA LEU A 45 -2.90 13.20 14.94
C LEU A 45 -3.73 12.25 15.82
N ILE A 46 -3.80 10.95 15.47
CA ILE A 46 -4.46 9.94 16.32
C ILE A 46 -3.67 9.73 17.62
N ILE A 47 -2.34 9.70 17.56
CA ILE A 47 -1.47 9.54 18.73
C ILE A 47 -1.59 10.78 19.64
N ILE A 48 -1.50 11.99 19.07
CA ILE A 48 -1.68 13.25 19.81
C ILE A 48 -3.07 13.30 20.44
N GLY A 49 -4.13 12.99 19.67
CA GLY A 49 -5.50 12.97 20.18
C GLY A 49 -5.74 11.90 21.26
N LYS A 50 -4.95 10.82 21.31
CA LYS A 50 -4.94 9.86 22.42
C LYS A 50 -4.21 10.41 23.64
N ALA A 51 -3.08 11.08 23.47
CA ALA A 51 -2.31 11.68 24.55
C ALA A 51 -3.07 12.82 25.24
N MET A 52 -3.74 13.68 24.47
CA MET A 52 -4.53 14.82 24.99
C MET A 52 -5.83 14.42 25.70
N LYS A 53 -6.26 13.15 25.64
CA LYS A 53 -7.46 12.70 26.38
C LYS A 53 -7.28 12.74 27.90
N ALA A 54 -6.06 12.87 28.41
CA ALA A 54 -5.76 12.93 29.84
C ALA A 54 -6.21 14.23 30.54
N GLY A 55 -6.66 15.25 29.79
CA GLY A 55 -7.09 16.55 30.33
C GLY A 55 -8.46 17.00 29.82
N ALA A 56 -9.43 16.09 29.68
CA ALA A 56 -10.77 16.46 29.20
C ALA A 56 -11.44 17.49 30.14
N LEU A 57 -11.53 18.74 29.66
CA LEU A 57 -12.25 19.82 30.34
C LEU A 57 -13.75 19.54 30.27
N VAL A 58 -14.41 19.51 31.42
CA VAL A 58 -15.88 19.45 31.50
C VAL A 58 -16.43 20.88 31.55
N PRO A 59 -17.42 21.23 30.70
CA PRO A 59 -18.04 22.55 30.74
C PRO A 59 -18.56 22.91 32.14
N THR A 60 -18.39 24.16 32.55
CA THR A 60 -18.86 24.65 33.86
C THR A 60 -20.37 24.48 34.06
N GLU A 61 -21.16 24.65 32.99
CA GLU A 61 -22.61 24.39 32.96
C GLU A 61 -22.94 22.94 33.31
N ALA A 62 -22.21 21.98 32.73
CA ALA A 62 -22.41 20.56 32.99
C ALA A 62 -22.06 20.18 34.45
N LEU A 63 -21.08 20.86 35.06
CA LEU A 63 -20.76 20.71 36.47
C LEU A 63 -21.82 21.32 37.38
N GLN A 64 -22.36 22.50 37.04
CA GLN A 64 -23.46 23.12 37.77
C GLN A 64 -24.72 22.24 37.71
N GLN A 65 -25.03 21.69 36.54
CA GLN A 65 -26.13 20.77 36.36
C GLN A 65 -25.93 19.48 37.17
N ALA A 66 -24.72 18.89 37.15
CA ALA A 66 -24.40 17.73 37.98
C ALA A 66 -24.59 18.03 39.48
N ARG A 67 -24.24 19.25 39.93
CA ARG A 67 -24.48 19.69 41.31
C ARG A 67 -25.98 19.85 41.62
N ALA A 68 -26.75 20.46 40.73
CA ALA A 68 -28.20 20.63 40.89
C ALA A 68 -28.95 19.29 40.92
N GLU A 69 -28.49 18.30 40.15
CA GLU A 69 -29.07 16.96 40.08
C GLU A 69 -28.56 16.01 41.18
N GLY A 70 -27.71 16.49 42.11
CA GLY A 70 -27.16 15.65 43.19
C GLY A 70 -26.20 14.57 42.71
N ARG A 71 -25.55 14.75 41.55
CA ARG A 71 -24.57 13.83 40.95
C ARG A 71 -23.12 14.12 41.37
N ILE A 72 -22.93 14.76 42.51
CA ILE A 72 -21.62 15.06 43.10
C ILE A 72 -21.38 14.11 44.26
N GLY A 73 -20.26 13.39 44.23
CA GLY A 73 -19.77 12.62 45.37
C GLY A 73 -18.38 13.09 45.77
N HIS A 74 -17.71 12.25 46.55
CA HIS A 74 -16.42 12.57 47.15
C HIS A 74 -15.41 11.48 46.83
N ALA A 75 -14.14 11.85 46.70
CA ALA A 75 -13.05 10.92 46.55
C ALA A 75 -11.89 11.28 47.48
N ILE A 76 -11.38 10.30 48.21
CA ILE A 76 -10.13 10.43 48.97
C ILE A 76 -9.01 9.79 48.16
N VAL A 77 -7.89 10.50 48.01
CA VAL A 77 -6.69 9.92 47.40
C VAL A 77 -6.10 8.87 48.34
N GLN A 78 -5.90 7.65 47.83
CA GLN A 78 -5.29 6.54 48.56
C GLN A 78 -3.80 6.41 48.23
N SER A 79 -3.46 6.55 46.94
CA SER A 79 -2.07 6.53 46.51
C SER A 79 -1.85 7.36 45.25
N LEU A 80 -0.64 7.90 45.14
CA LEU A 80 -0.16 8.63 43.98
C LEU A 80 1.15 7.98 43.54
N SER A 81 1.23 7.57 42.27
CA SER A 81 2.43 6.97 41.69
C SER A 81 2.70 7.55 40.31
N GLN A 82 3.94 7.93 40.02
CA GLN A 82 4.30 8.41 38.68
C GLN A 82 4.44 7.22 37.72
N THR A 83 3.97 7.36 36.48
CA THR A 83 4.03 6.26 35.50
C THR A 83 5.33 6.24 34.69
N GLY A 84 6.33 7.02 35.08
CA GLY A 84 7.59 7.21 34.33
C GLY A 84 7.47 8.07 33.07
N THR A 85 6.28 8.58 32.71
CA THR A 85 6.07 9.43 31.54
C THR A 85 5.82 10.88 31.96
N LYS A 86 6.32 11.85 31.19
CA LYS A 86 6.03 13.28 31.35
C LYS A 86 5.42 13.85 30.06
N ILE A 87 4.54 14.84 30.18
CA ILE A 87 3.97 15.61 29.07
C ILE A 87 4.16 17.08 29.43
N ASN A 88 4.90 17.83 28.59
CA ASN A 88 5.25 19.24 28.88
C ASN A 88 5.87 19.43 30.27
N ASP A 89 6.83 18.57 30.64
CA ASP A 89 7.48 18.50 31.95
C ASP A 89 6.57 18.18 33.15
N GLU A 90 5.28 18.02 32.95
CA GLU A 90 4.33 17.58 33.97
C GLU A 90 4.27 16.05 34.04
N PRO A 91 4.32 15.45 35.24
CA PRO A 91 4.27 14.00 35.38
C PRO A 91 2.88 13.45 35.06
N VAL A 92 2.85 12.36 34.30
CA VAL A 92 1.66 11.50 34.21
C VAL A 92 1.65 10.60 35.44
N CYS A 93 0.61 10.75 36.25
CA CYS A 93 0.45 10.03 37.50
C CYS A 93 -0.72 9.06 37.41
N ASN A 94 -0.56 7.96 38.13
CA ASN A 94 -1.60 7.01 38.44
C ASN A 94 -2.09 7.31 39.87
N VAL A 95 -3.34 7.76 39.97
CA VAL A 95 -3.99 8.14 41.22
C VAL A 95 -5.02 7.07 41.56
N VAL A 96 -4.85 6.43 42.72
CA VAL A 96 -5.84 5.51 43.27
C VAL A 96 -6.67 6.29 44.27
N VAL A 97 -7.99 6.21 44.14
CA VAL A 97 -8.95 6.97 44.94
C VAL A 97 -10.01 6.06 45.53
N ALA A 98 -10.39 6.31 46.79
CA ALA A 98 -11.58 5.75 47.39
C ALA A 98 -12.76 6.68 47.08
N VAL A 99 -13.69 6.23 46.25
CA VAL A 99 -14.78 7.03 45.71
C VAL A 99 -16.06 6.70 46.46
N GLN A 100 -16.69 7.70 47.07
CA GLN A 100 -18.04 7.64 47.63
C GLN A 100 -19.00 8.33 46.65
N PRO A 101 -19.77 7.56 45.85
CA PRO A 101 -20.78 8.15 44.98
C PRO A 101 -21.93 8.77 45.81
N PRO A 102 -22.71 9.71 45.23
CA PRO A 102 -23.87 10.29 45.90
C PRO A 102 -24.94 9.24 46.22
N GLN A 103 -25.04 8.19 45.40
CA GLN A 103 -25.89 7.04 45.60
C GLN A 103 -25.07 5.78 45.33
N GLY A 104 -25.08 4.82 46.25
CA GLY A 104 -24.38 3.54 46.11
C GLY A 104 -23.26 3.32 47.13
N MET A 105 -22.61 2.16 47.03
CA MET A 105 -21.51 1.78 47.92
C MET A 105 -20.20 2.43 47.46
N PRO A 106 -19.30 2.78 48.40
CA PRO A 106 -17.98 3.25 48.05
C PRO A 106 -17.15 2.16 47.38
N PHE A 107 -16.27 2.56 46.45
CA PHE A 107 -15.43 1.66 45.69
C PHE A 107 -14.04 2.24 45.45
N LEU A 108 -13.07 1.38 45.12
CA LEU A 108 -11.72 1.79 44.76
C LEU A 108 -11.67 2.10 43.27
N GLY A 109 -11.25 3.30 42.91
CA GLY A 109 -11.08 3.76 41.53
C GLY A 109 -9.62 4.05 41.22
N GLN A 110 -9.22 3.88 39.97
CA GLN A 110 -7.90 4.23 39.47
C GLN A 110 -8.03 5.13 38.26
N VAL A 111 -7.35 6.28 38.28
CA VAL A 111 -7.31 7.24 37.18
C VAL A 111 -5.87 7.54 36.78
N LYS A 112 -5.63 7.60 35.46
CA LYS A 112 -4.37 8.07 34.89
C LYS A 112 -4.54 9.48 34.36
N MET A 113 -3.83 10.44 34.92
CA MET A 113 -3.96 11.85 34.55
C MET A 113 -2.63 12.59 34.65
N ILE A 114 -2.54 13.74 33.97
CA ILE A 114 -1.43 14.67 34.13
C ILE A 114 -1.70 15.46 35.43
N VAL A 115 -0.72 15.47 36.34
CA VAL A 115 -0.80 16.24 37.59
C VAL A 115 0.24 17.34 37.52
N PRO A 116 -0.16 18.62 37.35
CA PRO A 116 0.77 19.73 37.38
C PRO A 116 1.59 19.72 38.67
N LEU A 117 2.89 20.00 38.57
CA LEU A 117 3.78 20.00 39.74
C LEU A 117 3.31 20.98 40.83
N THR A 118 2.67 22.08 40.43
CA THR A 118 2.07 23.08 41.33
C THR A 118 0.84 22.56 42.09
N LEU A 119 0.15 21.55 41.56
CA LEU A 119 -1.03 20.93 42.16
C LEU A 119 -0.72 19.60 42.85
N LEU A 120 0.51 19.09 42.76
CA LEU A 120 0.93 17.81 43.31
C LEU A 120 0.64 17.65 44.82
N PRO A 121 0.75 18.70 45.67
CA PRO A 121 0.34 18.61 47.07
C PRO A 121 -1.16 18.29 47.27
N ARG A 122 -2.02 18.66 46.32
CA ARG A 122 -3.48 18.39 46.41
C ARG A 122 -3.85 16.95 46.08
N TYR A 123 -2.93 16.19 45.49
CA TYR A 123 -3.14 14.78 45.16
C TYR A 123 -2.34 13.86 46.09
N GLN A 124 -1.99 14.34 47.29
CA GLN A 124 -1.35 13.50 48.29
C GLN A 124 -2.36 12.53 48.92
N PRO A 125 -1.92 11.34 49.37
CA PRO A 125 -2.77 10.43 50.12
C PRO A 125 -3.48 11.13 51.29
N GLY A 126 -4.79 10.93 51.41
CA GLY A 126 -5.66 11.56 52.41
C GLY A 126 -6.42 12.79 51.92
N GLU A 127 -6.03 13.39 50.79
CA GLU A 127 -6.70 14.58 50.26
C GLU A 127 -8.10 14.28 49.70
N LEU A 128 -9.04 15.19 49.97
CA LEU A 128 -10.45 15.05 49.62
C LEU A 128 -10.81 15.91 48.39
N HIS A 129 -11.40 15.26 47.39
CA HIS A 129 -11.85 15.89 46.15
C HIS A 129 -13.35 15.72 45.93
N GLU A 130 -14.02 16.76 45.43
CA GLU A 130 -15.36 16.59 44.84
C GLU A 130 -15.23 15.90 43.48
N VAL A 131 -16.10 14.94 43.23
CA VAL A 131 -16.14 14.18 41.98
C VAL A 131 -17.54 14.24 41.37
N ALA A 132 -17.62 14.72 40.14
CA ALA A 132 -18.86 14.72 39.37
C ALA A 132 -18.98 13.43 38.55
N PHE A 133 -20.13 12.75 38.65
CA PHE A 133 -20.41 11.51 37.93
C PHE A 133 -21.27 11.77 36.70
N PHE A 134 -20.87 11.18 35.57
CA PHE A 134 -21.59 11.29 34.30
C PHE A 134 -21.95 9.88 33.78
N GLY A 135 -23.23 9.66 33.50
CA GLY A 135 -23.71 8.34 33.04
C GLY A 135 -24.09 7.37 34.17
N PRO A 136 -24.67 6.21 33.83
CA PRO A 136 -25.35 5.32 34.77
C PRO A 136 -24.40 4.47 35.64
N ASP A 137 -23.17 4.24 35.17
CA ASP A 137 -22.26 3.24 35.75
C ASP A 137 -21.24 3.83 36.74
N SER A 138 -21.35 5.12 37.09
CA SER A 138 -20.45 5.85 38.02
C SER A 138 -18.94 5.79 37.70
N THR A 139 -18.55 5.36 36.50
CA THR A 139 -17.14 5.20 36.07
C THR A 139 -16.60 6.39 35.28
N HIS A 140 -17.47 7.23 34.73
CA HIS A 140 -17.05 8.48 34.10
C HIS A 140 -17.10 9.62 35.11
N VAL A 141 -15.92 10.10 35.47
CA VAL A 141 -15.74 11.03 36.58
C VAL A 141 -14.95 12.26 36.16
N TYR A 142 -15.21 13.37 36.84
CA TYR A 142 -14.42 14.58 36.77
C TYR A 142 -14.06 15.07 38.17
N PHE A 143 -12.76 15.24 38.43
CA PHE A 143 -12.26 15.81 39.68
C PHE A 143 -12.38 17.33 39.60
N THR A 144 -13.09 17.94 40.55
CA THR A 144 -13.19 19.40 40.56
C THR A 144 -11.91 20.03 41.11
N GLU A 145 -11.54 21.21 40.61
CA GLU A 145 -10.34 21.92 41.07
C GLU A 145 -10.49 22.55 42.47
N LYS A 146 -11.72 22.61 42.99
CA LYS A 146 -12.02 23.20 44.30
C LYS A 146 -11.99 22.10 45.37
N PRO A 147 -11.31 22.34 46.51
CA PRO A 147 -11.41 21.44 47.65
C PRO A 147 -12.88 21.37 48.13
N ALA A 148 -13.29 20.20 48.61
CA ALA A 148 -14.67 19.98 49.06
C ALA A 148 -15.03 20.94 50.20
N VAL A 149 -16.16 21.63 50.07
CA VAL A 149 -16.57 22.70 51.02
C VAL A 149 -17.20 22.12 52.29
N ASN A 150 -17.55 20.83 52.33
CA ASN A 150 -18.02 20.13 53.53
C ASN A 150 -17.59 18.66 53.48
N PRO A 151 -16.50 18.25 54.16
CA PRO A 151 -16.10 16.85 54.19
C PRO A 151 -17.18 16.03 54.92
N PRO A 152 -17.74 14.97 54.32
CA PRO A 152 -18.62 14.07 55.06
C PRO A 152 -17.83 13.44 56.22
N HIS A 153 -18.42 13.41 57.42
CA HIS A 153 -17.79 12.92 58.65
C HIS A 153 -17.42 11.42 58.65
N THR A 154 -17.70 10.70 57.58
CA THR A 154 -17.37 9.27 57.46
C THR A 154 -17.29 8.91 55.98
N ILE A 155 -16.08 8.92 55.41
CA ILE A 155 -15.81 8.22 54.16
C ILE A 155 -15.31 6.84 54.58
N PRO A 156 -16.07 5.75 54.33
CA PRO A 156 -15.66 4.43 54.74
C PRO A 156 -14.31 4.11 54.10
N VAL A 157 -13.39 3.61 54.92
CA VAL A 157 -12.12 3.04 54.49
C VAL A 157 -12.44 1.98 53.43
N ALA A 158 -12.27 2.32 52.15
CA ALA A 158 -12.50 1.42 51.02
C ALA A 158 -11.38 0.37 50.96
N ALA A 159 -11.29 -0.49 51.98
CA ALA A 159 -10.20 -1.46 52.17
C ALA A 159 -10.54 -2.89 51.74
N THR A 160 -11.64 -3.14 51.03
CA THR A 160 -12.06 -4.54 50.74
C THR A 160 -12.15 -4.93 49.27
N ALA A 161 -11.98 -3.99 48.32
CA ALA A 161 -11.91 -4.33 46.89
C ALA A 161 -10.44 -4.44 46.45
N SER A 162 -10.00 -5.66 46.11
CA SER A 162 -8.61 -5.95 45.72
C SER A 162 -8.23 -5.40 44.35
N ASN A 163 -9.19 -5.07 43.48
CA ASN A 163 -8.93 -4.54 42.15
C ASN A 163 -9.62 -3.17 41.96
N PRO A 164 -8.87 -2.08 41.75
CA PRO A 164 -9.46 -0.78 41.47
C PRO A 164 -10.17 -0.77 40.11
N VAL A 165 -11.33 -0.13 40.06
CA VAL A 165 -12.10 0.09 38.84
C VAL A 165 -11.43 1.23 38.04
N GLN A 166 -11.21 1.01 36.74
CA GLN A 166 -10.61 2.05 35.89
C GLN A 166 -11.61 3.20 35.67
N LEU A 167 -11.29 4.36 36.25
CA LEU A 167 -12.02 5.61 36.07
C LEU A 167 -11.65 6.23 34.71
N THR A 168 -12.66 6.66 33.96
CA THR A 168 -12.48 7.28 32.65
C THR A 168 -12.84 8.76 32.73
N PRO A 169 -12.01 9.69 32.24
CA PRO A 169 -12.37 11.11 32.17
C PRO A 169 -13.67 11.28 31.39
N ALA A 170 -14.64 11.96 31.99
CA ALA A 170 -15.93 12.21 31.35
C ALA A 170 -15.77 13.15 30.14
N LYS A 171 -16.28 12.76 28.97
CA LYS A 171 -16.47 13.67 27.83
C LYS A 171 -17.94 14.00 27.72
N VAL A 172 -18.28 15.24 28.03
CA VAL A 172 -19.66 15.64 28.25
C VAL A 172 -19.97 16.84 27.36
N ASN A 173 -21.17 16.87 26.77
CA ASN A 173 -21.66 18.07 26.09
C ASN A 173 -22.14 19.13 27.11
N ASN A 174 -22.56 20.31 26.65
CA ASN A 174 -23.07 21.37 27.51
C ASN A 174 -24.32 20.97 28.34
N GLN A 175 -25.01 19.89 27.95
CA GLN A 175 -26.21 19.38 28.62
C GLN A 175 -25.93 18.23 29.60
N GLY A 176 -24.67 17.98 29.96
CA GLY A 176 -24.35 16.92 30.92
C GLY A 176 -24.41 15.49 30.36
N LYS A 177 -24.67 15.30 29.05
CA LYS A 177 -24.71 13.97 28.41
C LYS A 177 -23.33 13.54 27.91
N LEU A 178 -23.00 12.27 28.14
CA LEU A 178 -21.78 11.67 27.62
C LEU A 178 -21.76 11.73 26.09
N TYR A 179 -20.64 12.17 25.54
CA TYR A 179 -20.43 12.19 24.10
C TYR A 179 -20.30 10.77 23.57
N SER A 180 -21.33 10.29 22.87
CA SER A 180 -21.29 9.01 22.17
C SER A 180 -20.78 9.23 20.74
N PRO A 181 -19.72 8.52 20.30
CA PRO A 181 -19.34 8.54 18.89
C PRO A 181 -20.44 7.91 18.03
N ILE A 182 -20.64 8.44 16.81
CA ILE A 182 -21.64 7.97 15.83
C ILE A 182 -21.55 6.45 15.60
N LEU A 183 -20.33 5.89 15.57
CA LEU A 183 -20.12 4.45 15.72
C LEU A 183 -19.77 4.13 17.17
N GLY A 184 -20.60 3.33 17.84
CA GLY A 184 -20.43 2.96 19.25
C GLY A 184 -19.03 2.43 19.59
N SER A 185 -18.48 2.85 20.74
CA SER A 185 -17.14 2.45 21.21
C SER A 185 -17.03 1.13 21.95
N GLY A 186 -18.17 0.50 22.24
CA GLY A 186 -18.21 -0.80 22.90
C GLY A 186 -17.91 -1.97 21.97
N LYS A 187 -17.83 -3.18 22.56
CA LYS A 187 -17.56 -4.45 21.85
C LYS A 187 -18.49 -4.69 20.66
N ARG A 188 -19.76 -4.26 20.75
CA ARG A 188 -20.76 -4.37 19.66
C ARG A 188 -20.48 -3.45 18.46
N GLY A 189 -19.78 -2.33 18.65
CA GLY A 189 -19.42 -1.41 17.58
C GLY A 189 -18.08 -1.70 16.90
N LEU A 190 -17.32 -2.66 17.44
CA LEU A 190 -16.04 -3.09 16.88
C LEU A 190 -16.16 -3.62 15.44
N PRO A 191 -17.05 -4.57 15.11
CA PRO A 191 -17.12 -5.13 13.75
C PRO A 191 -17.48 -4.08 12.70
N LEU A 192 -18.43 -3.19 13.01
CA LEU A 192 -18.85 -2.12 12.10
C LEU A 192 -17.71 -1.13 11.81
N ARG A 193 -16.86 -0.85 12.80
CA ARG A 193 -15.67 -0.01 12.61
C ARG A 193 -14.60 -0.69 11.78
N MET A 194 -14.37 -1.98 12.01
CA MET A 194 -13.43 -2.74 11.19
C MET A 194 -13.90 -2.77 9.73
N LEU A 195 -15.19 -2.99 9.49
CA LEU A 195 -15.78 -2.91 8.16
C LEU A 195 -15.54 -1.53 7.52
N ALA A 196 -15.80 -0.44 8.25
CA ALA A 196 -15.56 0.91 7.76
C ALA A 196 -14.08 1.19 7.43
N TYR A 197 -13.14 0.64 8.22
CA TYR A 197 -11.71 0.77 7.94
C TYR A 197 -11.28 -0.05 6.73
N VAL A 198 -11.79 -1.27 6.57
CA VAL A 198 -11.56 -2.10 5.39
C VAL A 198 -12.11 -1.41 4.15
N LEU A 199 -13.33 -0.88 4.20
CA LEU A 199 -13.90 -0.10 3.09
C LEU A 199 -13.04 1.12 2.75
N ALA A 200 -12.58 1.88 3.74
CA ALA A 200 -11.70 3.03 3.49
C ALA A 200 -10.38 2.61 2.83
N LEU A 201 -9.79 1.50 3.27
CA LEU A 201 -8.59 0.92 2.66
C LEU A 201 -8.83 0.53 1.20
N LEU A 202 -9.94 -0.17 0.92
CA LEU A 202 -10.31 -0.57 -0.43
C LEU A 202 -10.59 0.63 -1.35
N VAL A 203 -11.24 1.68 -0.83
CA VAL A 203 -11.45 2.93 -1.59
C VAL A 203 -10.11 3.60 -1.92
N GLY A 204 -9.19 3.67 -0.96
CA GLY A 204 -7.84 4.22 -1.19
C GLY A 204 -7.05 3.42 -2.23
N ALA A 205 -7.06 2.09 -2.12
CA ALA A 205 -6.41 1.21 -3.09
C ALA A 205 -7.06 1.33 -4.48
N GLY A 206 -8.40 1.28 -4.55
CA GLY A 206 -9.15 1.38 -5.79
C GLY A 206 -8.90 2.69 -6.54
N ALA A 207 -8.86 3.82 -5.83
CA ALA A 207 -8.56 5.11 -6.45
C ALA A 207 -7.21 5.13 -7.19
N LEU A 208 -6.22 4.37 -6.71
CA LEU A 208 -4.91 4.23 -7.36
C LEU A 208 -4.92 3.20 -8.49
N LEU A 209 -5.66 2.10 -8.34
CA LEU A 209 -5.66 0.97 -9.28
C LEU A 209 -6.59 1.19 -10.49
N LEU A 210 -7.65 1.98 -10.35
CA LEU A 210 -8.67 2.21 -11.39
C LEU A 210 -8.12 2.69 -12.75
N PRO A 211 -7.08 3.53 -12.84
CA PRO A 211 -6.49 3.90 -14.13
C PRO A 211 -5.71 2.76 -14.81
N TYR A 212 -5.39 1.69 -14.10
CA TYR A 212 -4.50 0.60 -14.54
C TYR A 212 -5.19 -0.76 -14.59
N GLN A 213 -6.51 -0.79 -14.82
CA GLN A 213 -7.32 -2.02 -14.76
C GLN A 213 -6.78 -3.14 -15.65
N ASP A 214 -6.35 -2.83 -16.87
CA ASP A 214 -5.84 -3.82 -17.82
C ASP A 214 -4.56 -4.48 -17.29
N ARG A 215 -3.68 -3.70 -16.66
CA ARG A 215 -2.42 -4.20 -16.08
C ARG A 215 -2.66 -5.04 -14.84
N VAL A 216 -3.60 -4.62 -13.99
CA VAL A 216 -4.01 -5.37 -12.80
C VAL A 216 -4.64 -6.71 -13.20
N ALA A 217 -5.45 -6.74 -14.25
CA ALA A 217 -6.05 -7.97 -14.78
C ALA A 217 -4.96 -8.93 -15.32
N ALA A 218 -4.01 -8.43 -16.11
CA ALA A 218 -2.89 -9.23 -16.61
C ALA A 218 -2.02 -9.78 -15.46
N GLY A 219 -1.73 -8.96 -14.47
CA GLY A 219 -1.00 -9.36 -13.26
C GLY A 219 -1.72 -10.42 -12.43
N TYR A 220 -3.04 -10.31 -12.29
CA TYR A 220 -3.85 -11.30 -11.58
C TYR A 220 -3.78 -12.67 -12.25
N THR A 221 -3.93 -12.73 -13.58
CA THR A 221 -3.79 -13.98 -14.35
C THR A 221 -2.40 -14.61 -14.17
N ALA A 222 -1.34 -13.81 -14.22
CA ALA A 222 0.03 -14.29 -14.01
C ALA A 222 0.23 -14.90 -12.61
N ILE A 223 -0.28 -14.23 -11.56
CA ILE A 223 -0.21 -14.73 -10.17
C ILE A 223 -0.98 -16.05 -10.02
N THR A 224 -2.16 -16.17 -10.63
CA THR A 224 -2.95 -17.41 -10.59
C THR A 224 -2.23 -18.58 -11.28
N GLU A 225 -1.39 -18.30 -12.26
CA GLU A 225 -0.56 -19.28 -12.98
C GLU A 225 0.79 -19.54 -12.31
N HIS A 226 1.00 -19.05 -11.07
CA HIS A 226 2.25 -19.16 -10.30
C HIS A 226 3.47 -18.53 -11.00
N ARG A 227 3.24 -17.56 -11.89
CA ARG A 227 4.31 -16.79 -12.53
C ARG A 227 4.41 -15.41 -11.90
N LEU A 228 5.64 -14.93 -11.73
CA LEU A 228 5.93 -13.60 -11.16
C LEU A 228 5.64 -12.49 -12.19
N THR A 229 5.76 -12.79 -13.49
CA THR A 229 5.49 -11.90 -14.63
C THR A 229 4.87 -12.70 -15.78
N ALA A 230 4.11 -12.03 -16.66
CA ALA A 230 3.63 -12.65 -17.89
C ALA A 230 4.81 -12.93 -18.83
N ASP A 231 4.86 -14.13 -19.41
CA ASP A 231 5.88 -14.49 -20.40
C ASP A 231 5.54 -13.81 -21.73
N LEU A 232 6.34 -12.82 -22.15
CA LEU A 232 6.09 -12.01 -23.34
C LEU A 232 6.15 -12.82 -24.65
N ARG A 233 6.70 -14.04 -24.60
CA ARG A 233 6.76 -14.96 -25.75
C ARG A 233 5.43 -15.66 -25.99
N THR A 234 4.48 -15.59 -25.05
CA THR A 234 3.17 -16.26 -25.12
C THR A 234 2.14 -15.50 -25.96
N GLU A 235 1.10 -16.21 -26.41
CA GLU A 235 0.05 -15.67 -27.30
C GLU A 235 -0.61 -14.41 -26.72
N GLY A 236 -0.84 -13.42 -27.58
CA GLY A 236 -1.49 -12.14 -27.22
C GLY A 236 -0.63 -11.14 -26.44
N GLN A 237 0.50 -11.54 -25.82
CA GLN A 237 1.33 -10.60 -25.04
C GLN A 237 2.06 -9.59 -25.93
N MET A 238 2.58 -10.03 -27.08
CA MET A 238 3.31 -9.18 -28.00
C MET A 238 2.48 -8.05 -28.60
N LYS A 239 1.15 -8.22 -28.68
CA LYS A 239 0.25 -7.14 -29.12
C LYS A 239 0.40 -5.90 -28.24
N PHE A 240 0.43 -6.07 -26.91
CA PHE A 240 0.60 -4.96 -25.98
C PHE A 240 1.97 -4.29 -26.13
N VAL A 241 3.01 -5.07 -26.39
CA VAL A 241 4.38 -4.56 -26.61
C VAL A 241 4.41 -3.67 -27.85
N ILE A 242 3.85 -4.15 -28.96
CA ILE A 242 3.86 -3.44 -30.26
C ILE A 242 3.00 -2.18 -30.19
N ASP A 243 1.81 -2.27 -29.60
CA ASP A 243 0.94 -1.11 -29.40
C ASP A 243 1.64 -0.05 -28.53
N GLU A 244 2.40 -0.46 -27.52
CA GLU A 244 3.19 0.44 -26.66
C GLU A 244 4.37 1.08 -27.42
N PHE A 245 5.12 0.32 -28.22
CA PHE A 245 6.16 0.88 -29.08
C PHE A 245 5.57 1.87 -30.07
N GLN A 246 4.46 1.55 -30.74
CA GLN A 246 3.79 2.49 -31.64
C GLN A 246 3.36 3.76 -30.91
N ARG A 247 2.78 3.64 -29.72
CA ARG A 247 2.29 4.78 -28.95
C ARG A 247 3.42 5.75 -28.58
N ARG A 248 4.63 5.25 -28.35
CA ARG A 248 5.78 6.07 -27.92
C ARG A 248 6.70 6.52 -29.05
N ALA A 249 7.03 5.62 -29.97
CA ALA A 249 7.87 5.91 -31.13
C ALA A 249 7.08 6.56 -32.29
N GLY A 250 5.76 6.37 -32.33
CA GLY A 250 4.88 6.92 -33.36
C GLY A 250 4.70 6.05 -34.61
N HIS A 251 5.38 4.92 -34.72
CA HIS A 251 5.31 3.99 -35.86
C HIS A 251 5.56 2.53 -35.43
N ARG A 252 5.40 1.59 -36.37
CA ARG A 252 5.57 0.13 -36.17
C ARG A 252 6.76 -0.47 -36.92
N SER A 253 7.67 0.36 -37.43
CA SER A 253 8.89 -0.11 -38.10
C SER A 253 9.99 -0.44 -37.09
N ALA A 254 10.75 -1.52 -37.33
CA ALA A 254 11.90 -1.93 -36.54
C ALA A 254 13.02 -2.48 -37.43
N VAL A 255 14.25 -2.45 -36.95
CA VAL A 255 15.41 -3.12 -37.56
C VAL A 255 15.57 -4.53 -36.98
N GLU A 256 15.38 -4.66 -35.67
CA GLU A 256 15.58 -5.89 -34.92
C GLU A 256 14.65 -5.89 -33.69
N LEU A 257 14.09 -7.04 -33.34
CA LEU A 257 13.46 -7.28 -32.04
C LEU A 257 14.07 -8.52 -31.37
N SER A 258 14.48 -8.39 -30.11
CA SER A 258 14.92 -9.48 -29.26
C SER A 258 13.93 -9.65 -28.11
N ILE A 259 13.27 -10.80 -28.05
CA ILE A 259 12.19 -11.14 -27.14
C ILE A 259 12.69 -12.21 -26.17
N SER A 260 12.76 -11.87 -24.89
CA SER A 260 12.97 -12.81 -23.78
C SER A 260 11.65 -13.03 -23.02
N LYS A 261 11.70 -13.84 -21.96
CA LYS A 261 10.55 -14.14 -21.09
C LYS A 261 9.85 -12.87 -20.56
N ASP A 262 10.60 -11.88 -20.11
CA ASP A 262 10.05 -10.71 -19.38
C ASP A 262 10.40 -9.36 -20.01
N ARG A 263 11.12 -9.36 -21.14
CA ARG A 263 11.61 -8.15 -21.79
C ARG A 263 11.62 -8.31 -23.31
N VAL A 264 11.39 -7.21 -24.01
CA VAL A 264 11.61 -7.07 -25.45
C VAL A 264 12.53 -5.90 -25.69
N ASN A 265 13.67 -6.13 -26.31
CA ASN A 265 14.52 -5.05 -26.82
C ASN A 265 14.23 -4.89 -28.31
N ALA A 266 14.17 -3.65 -28.77
CA ALA A 266 13.89 -3.35 -30.18
C ALA A 266 14.78 -2.21 -30.65
N ALA A 267 15.35 -2.35 -31.84
CA ALA A 267 16.04 -1.26 -32.51
C ALA A 267 15.03 -0.56 -33.43
N LEU A 268 14.53 0.60 -33.02
CA LEU A 268 13.49 1.35 -33.74
C LEU A 268 14.07 2.60 -34.40
N PRO A 269 13.81 2.86 -35.68
CA PRO A 269 14.21 4.11 -36.30
C PRO A 269 13.54 5.30 -35.59
N ILE A 270 14.16 6.48 -35.62
CA ILE A 270 13.59 7.69 -34.97
C ILE A 270 12.29 8.16 -35.63
N ALA A 271 12.10 7.78 -36.89
CA ALA A 271 10.91 7.97 -37.69
C ALA A 271 10.91 6.94 -38.82
N GLU A 272 9.74 6.65 -39.38
CA GLU A 272 9.60 5.71 -40.49
C GLU A 272 10.52 6.09 -41.66
N GLY A 273 11.31 5.11 -42.13
CA GLY A 273 12.27 5.26 -43.22
C GLY A 273 13.59 5.95 -42.87
N LYS A 274 13.78 6.41 -41.62
CA LYS A 274 15.05 7.00 -41.17
C LYS A 274 16.06 5.93 -40.78
N GLN A 275 17.34 6.19 -41.06
CA GLN A 275 18.42 5.26 -40.71
C GLN A 275 18.78 5.39 -39.24
N GLU A 276 18.71 6.61 -38.70
CA GLU A 276 18.97 6.87 -37.29
C GLU A 276 17.99 6.06 -36.43
N THR A 277 18.55 5.18 -35.61
CA THR A 277 17.85 4.17 -34.84
C THR A 277 18.21 4.29 -33.37
N ASN A 278 17.21 4.21 -32.51
CA ASN A 278 17.36 4.14 -31.06
C ASN A 278 17.13 2.71 -30.57
N ASP A 279 17.82 2.33 -29.50
CA ASP A 279 17.53 1.13 -28.75
C ASP A 279 16.34 1.40 -27.83
N TRP A 280 15.34 0.54 -27.90
CA TRP A 280 14.17 0.55 -27.05
C TRP A 280 14.15 -0.71 -26.20
N SER A 281 13.71 -0.58 -24.96
CA SER A 281 13.47 -1.72 -24.08
C SER A 281 12.07 -1.66 -23.52
N TYR A 282 11.29 -2.70 -23.78
CA TYR A 282 10.03 -2.96 -23.14
C TYR A 282 10.23 -4.00 -22.05
N SER A 283 9.91 -3.64 -20.82
CA SER A 283 9.76 -4.59 -19.73
C SER A 283 8.69 -4.05 -18.81
N LYS A 284 8.09 -4.88 -17.94
CA LYS A 284 7.24 -4.34 -16.88
C LYS A 284 6.08 -3.45 -17.41
N ALA A 285 5.53 -3.79 -18.58
CA ALA A 285 4.48 -3.01 -19.27
C ALA A 285 4.85 -1.56 -19.64
N TYR A 286 6.13 -1.27 -19.88
CA TYR A 286 6.59 0.06 -20.25
C TYR A 286 7.71 -0.03 -21.28
N ALA A 287 7.59 0.73 -22.38
CA ALA A 287 8.67 0.91 -23.34
C ALA A 287 9.48 2.18 -23.03
N GLU A 288 10.79 2.01 -22.95
CA GLU A 288 11.75 3.05 -22.67
C GLU A 288 12.71 3.21 -23.86
N ASP A 289 12.92 4.45 -24.29
CA ASP A 289 13.97 4.83 -25.24
C ASP A 289 15.31 4.90 -24.48
N LYS A 290 16.26 4.05 -24.86
CA LYS A 290 17.61 3.95 -24.28
C LYS A 290 18.62 4.84 -25.00
N GLY A 291 18.19 5.58 -26.02
CA GLY A 291 19.03 6.44 -26.85
C GLY A 291 19.55 5.72 -28.10
N PRO A 292 20.55 6.29 -28.78
CA PRO A 292 21.03 5.78 -30.06
C PRO A 292 21.52 4.34 -29.98
N ALA A 293 21.04 3.49 -30.89
CA ALA A 293 21.48 2.11 -31.00
C ALA A 293 22.98 2.04 -31.33
N MET A 294 23.69 1.06 -30.75
CA MET A 294 25.12 0.88 -30.99
C MET A 294 25.43 0.53 -32.46
N ILE A 295 24.51 -0.18 -33.12
CA ILE A 295 24.59 -0.56 -34.53
C ILE A 295 23.47 0.16 -35.27
N GLN A 296 23.84 0.99 -36.25
CA GLN A 296 22.90 1.71 -37.10
C GLN A 296 22.71 0.93 -38.42
N PRO A 297 21.46 0.81 -38.92
CA PRO A 297 21.21 0.19 -40.22
C PRO A 297 21.89 1.01 -41.32
N LYS A 298 22.39 0.35 -42.37
CA LYS A 298 23.02 1.06 -43.51
C LYS A 298 22.00 1.58 -44.50
N SER A 299 20.77 1.05 -44.45
CA SER A 299 19.69 1.35 -45.38
C SER A 299 18.33 1.14 -44.72
N GLU A 300 17.32 1.87 -45.21
CA GLU A 300 15.91 1.65 -44.87
C GLU A 300 15.46 0.22 -45.21
N ARG A 301 16.08 -0.44 -46.20
CA ARG A 301 15.74 -1.82 -46.59
C ARG A 301 16.03 -2.86 -45.49
N GLU A 302 16.78 -2.52 -44.45
CA GLU A 302 17.01 -3.38 -43.27
C GLU A 302 15.82 -3.35 -42.31
N GLN A 303 14.92 -2.37 -42.45
CA GLN A 303 13.75 -2.21 -41.60
C GLN A 303 12.59 -3.08 -42.07
N PHE A 304 11.76 -3.52 -41.13
CA PHE A 304 10.53 -4.22 -41.40
C PHE A 304 9.37 -3.65 -40.59
N SER A 305 8.15 -3.82 -41.09
CA SER A 305 6.97 -3.53 -40.30
C SER A 305 6.70 -4.66 -39.32
N MET A 306 6.47 -4.32 -38.04
CA MET A 306 6.07 -5.29 -37.02
C MET A 306 4.74 -5.99 -37.39
N ASP A 307 3.93 -5.43 -38.28
CA ASP A 307 2.69 -6.07 -38.74
C ASP A 307 2.93 -7.21 -39.75
N GLU A 308 4.15 -7.34 -40.30
CA GLU A 308 4.54 -8.46 -41.17
C GLU A 308 4.72 -9.78 -40.41
N VAL A 309 4.79 -9.71 -39.08
CA VAL A 309 5.13 -10.83 -38.21
C VAL A 309 3.89 -11.39 -37.53
N ASN A 310 3.70 -12.70 -37.62
CA ASN A 310 2.66 -13.43 -36.90
C ASN A 310 3.13 -13.73 -35.47
N TRP A 311 2.96 -12.76 -34.57
CA TRP A 311 3.45 -12.85 -33.19
C TRP A 311 2.90 -14.04 -32.39
N ASP A 312 1.65 -14.43 -32.65
CA ASP A 312 1.01 -15.56 -31.97
C ASP A 312 1.62 -16.92 -32.38
N SER A 313 2.44 -16.96 -33.45
CA SER A 313 3.15 -18.17 -33.87
C SER A 313 4.43 -18.46 -33.10
N ILE A 314 4.95 -17.49 -32.34
CA ILE A 314 6.23 -17.62 -31.63
C ILE A 314 6.17 -18.72 -30.57
N TRP A 315 5.14 -18.71 -29.71
CA TRP A 315 5.02 -19.68 -28.64
C TRP A 315 4.83 -21.12 -29.14
N PRO A 316 3.91 -21.40 -30.07
CA PRO A 316 3.80 -22.74 -30.67
C PRO A 316 5.09 -23.20 -31.34
N ALA A 317 5.86 -22.28 -31.95
CA ALA A 317 7.14 -22.62 -32.57
C ALA A 317 8.22 -22.98 -31.54
N LEU A 318 8.31 -22.24 -30.43
CA LEU A 318 9.20 -22.59 -29.31
C LEU A 318 8.85 -23.96 -28.74
N GLN A 319 7.57 -24.25 -28.52
CA GLN A 319 7.11 -25.56 -28.03
C GLN A 319 7.44 -26.69 -29.01
N LYS A 320 7.22 -26.47 -30.30
CA LYS A 320 7.55 -27.45 -31.35
C LYS A 320 9.06 -27.67 -31.47
N GLY A 321 9.85 -26.61 -31.42
CA GLY A 321 11.31 -26.68 -31.42
C GLY A 321 11.83 -27.44 -30.19
N SER A 322 11.24 -27.19 -29.03
CA SER A 322 11.56 -27.88 -27.78
C SER A 322 11.31 -29.39 -27.88
N GLN A 323 10.16 -29.78 -28.44
CA GLN A 323 9.87 -31.20 -28.71
C GLN A 323 10.81 -31.81 -29.74
N GLN A 324 11.19 -31.07 -30.79
CA GLN A 324 12.09 -31.55 -31.84
C GLN A 324 13.54 -31.72 -31.36
N ALA A 325 14.03 -30.79 -30.52
CA ALA A 325 15.39 -30.83 -29.99
C ALA A 325 15.52 -31.66 -28.72
N GLU A 326 14.41 -32.01 -28.06
CA GLU A 326 14.38 -32.60 -26.71
C GLU A 326 15.03 -31.68 -25.64
N ILE A 327 14.98 -30.37 -25.87
CA ILE A 327 15.50 -29.33 -24.95
C ILE A 327 14.31 -28.50 -24.45
N PRO A 328 14.11 -28.33 -23.13
CA PRO A 328 13.00 -27.53 -22.61
C PRO A 328 13.13 -26.05 -23.02
N VAL A 329 11.99 -25.34 -23.11
CA VAL A 329 12.02 -23.88 -23.28
C VAL A 329 12.47 -23.25 -21.95
N SER A 330 13.73 -22.85 -21.88
CA SER A 330 14.32 -22.22 -20.70
C SER A 330 13.85 -20.77 -20.51
N GLU A 331 14.15 -20.20 -19.34
CA GLU A 331 13.92 -18.78 -19.07
C GLU A 331 14.80 -17.89 -19.95
N ASP A 332 15.98 -18.40 -20.32
CA ASP A 332 17.00 -17.71 -21.13
C ASP A 332 16.78 -17.84 -22.64
N ALA A 333 15.78 -18.62 -23.08
CA ALA A 333 15.47 -18.74 -24.50
C ALA A 333 15.05 -17.38 -25.09
N ILE A 334 15.87 -16.89 -26.03
CA ILE A 334 15.69 -15.62 -26.74
C ILE A 334 15.14 -15.90 -28.14
N VAL A 335 14.13 -15.12 -28.52
CA VAL A 335 13.60 -15.06 -29.88
C VAL A 335 14.07 -13.76 -30.51
N LEU A 336 14.65 -13.85 -31.70
CA LEU A 336 15.18 -12.75 -32.48
C LEU A 336 14.38 -12.61 -33.76
N VAL A 337 13.92 -11.39 -34.07
CA VAL A 337 13.16 -11.09 -35.28
C VAL A 337 13.91 -10.01 -36.05
N ASP A 338 14.32 -10.36 -37.27
CA ASP A 338 15.09 -9.49 -38.15
C ASP A 338 14.84 -9.86 -39.61
N ARG A 339 15.45 -9.10 -40.54
CA ARG A 339 15.51 -9.51 -41.94
C ARG A 339 16.64 -10.51 -42.16
N SER A 340 16.34 -11.57 -42.90
CA SER A 340 17.34 -12.57 -43.30
C SER A 340 18.43 -11.94 -44.18
N THR A 341 19.65 -12.44 -44.04
CA THR A 341 20.76 -12.07 -44.91
C THR A 341 20.65 -12.72 -46.28
N ILE A 342 20.83 -11.94 -47.35
CA ILE A 342 20.89 -12.49 -48.72
C ILE A 342 22.16 -13.33 -48.88
N SER A 343 21.98 -14.62 -49.13
CA SER A 343 23.05 -15.61 -49.25
C SER A 343 23.48 -15.89 -50.69
N ASP A 344 22.79 -15.35 -51.69
CA ASP A 344 23.17 -15.49 -53.10
C ASP A 344 24.39 -14.61 -53.41
N VAL A 345 25.54 -15.27 -53.65
CA VAL A 345 26.84 -14.64 -53.95
C VAL A 345 26.79 -13.82 -55.24
N HIS A 346 25.84 -14.10 -56.13
CA HIS A 346 25.67 -13.36 -57.38
C HIS A 346 24.74 -12.14 -57.25
N SER A 347 24.07 -11.97 -56.11
CA SER A 347 23.25 -10.80 -55.85
C SER A 347 24.12 -9.58 -55.52
N PRO A 348 23.79 -8.37 -56.04
CA PRO A 348 24.44 -7.14 -55.59
C PRO A 348 24.21 -6.85 -54.09
N ASP A 349 23.18 -7.46 -53.51
CA ASP A 349 22.80 -7.36 -52.10
C ASP A 349 23.39 -8.50 -51.24
N PHE A 350 24.36 -9.27 -51.75
CA PHE A 350 25.03 -10.34 -50.99
C PHE A 350 25.48 -9.83 -49.62
N ILE A 351 25.32 -10.65 -48.58
CA ILE A 351 25.58 -10.37 -47.16
C ILE A 351 24.81 -9.20 -46.53
N GLN A 352 23.89 -8.56 -47.26
CA GLN A 352 23.02 -7.52 -46.69
C GLN A 352 21.75 -8.14 -46.07
N ALA A 353 21.26 -7.54 -44.99
CA ALA A 353 20.02 -7.93 -44.30
C ALA A 353 18.76 -7.41 -45.03
N TYR A 354 18.68 -7.64 -46.34
CA TYR A 354 17.56 -7.15 -47.18
C TYR A 354 16.56 -8.25 -47.55
N GLY A 355 16.72 -9.46 -47.01
CA GLY A 355 15.83 -10.58 -47.29
C GLY A 355 14.48 -10.47 -46.59
N PRO A 356 13.66 -11.54 -46.68
CA PRO A 356 12.39 -11.63 -45.94
C PRO A 356 12.63 -11.56 -44.42
N VAL A 357 11.61 -11.10 -43.70
CA VAL A 357 11.60 -11.14 -42.23
C VAL A 357 11.58 -12.60 -41.78
N GLN A 358 12.43 -12.90 -40.80
CA GLN A 358 12.58 -14.22 -40.21
C GLN A 358 12.53 -14.13 -38.70
N ILE A 359 12.18 -15.24 -38.06
CA ILE A 359 12.20 -15.39 -36.62
C ILE A 359 13.21 -16.49 -36.31
N ARG A 360 14.22 -16.15 -35.53
CA ARG A 360 15.27 -17.05 -35.05
C ARG A 360 15.11 -17.26 -33.57
N PHE A 361 15.37 -18.44 -33.07
CA PHE A 361 15.43 -18.65 -31.61
C PHE A 361 16.40 -19.75 -31.26
N THR A 362 16.94 -19.64 -30.05
CA THR A 362 17.85 -20.62 -29.47
C THR A 362 17.17 -21.27 -28.28
N LEU A 363 17.24 -22.59 -28.21
CA LEU A 363 16.88 -23.37 -27.03
C LEU A 363 18.16 -23.95 -26.45
N GLU A 364 18.37 -23.76 -25.16
CA GLU A 364 19.56 -24.24 -24.46
C GLU A 364 19.21 -24.82 -23.08
N ASP A 365 19.97 -25.83 -22.69
CA ASP A 365 20.05 -26.36 -21.33
C ASP A 365 21.52 -26.41 -20.89
N ASP A 366 21.81 -26.99 -19.71
CA ASP A 366 23.16 -27.06 -19.15
C ASP A 366 24.19 -27.75 -20.06
N TYR A 367 23.75 -28.55 -21.04
CA TYR A 367 24.61 -29.42 -21.84
C TYR A 367 24.36 -29.36 -23.36
N HIS A 368 23.24 -28.80 -23.81
CA HIS A 368 22.83 -28.82 -25.21
C HIS A 368 22.32 -27.46 -25.66
N GLN A 369 22.51 -27.17 -26.94
CA GLN A 369 21.89 -26.01 -27.58
C GLN A 369 21.36 -26.37 -28.97
N ALA A 370 20.22 -25.80 -29.35
CA ALA A 370 19.61 -25.97 -30.65
C ALA A 370 19.15 -24.62 -31.22
N PHE A 371 19.40 -24.43 -32.51
CA PHE A 371 19.11 -23.20 -33.23
C PHE A 371 17.98 -23.46 -34.23
N PHE A 372 17.02 -22.55 -34.26
CA PHE A 372 15.86 -22.63 -35.13
C PHE A 372 15.66 -21.35 -35.92
N VAL A 373 15.12 -21.49 -37.12
CA VAL A 373 14.65 -20.38 -37.96
C VAL A 373 13.26 -20.71 -38.50
N MET A 374 12.41 -19.70 -38.60
CA MET A 374 11.12 -19.76 -39.27
C MET A 374 10.81 -18.44 -39.99
N ASP A 375 9.87 -18.48 -40.92
CA ASP A 375 9.42 -17.29 -41.62
C ASP A 375 8.57 -16.39 -40.71
N ALA A 376 8.44 -15.10 -41.03
CA ALA A 376 7.64 -14.14 -40.26
C ALA A 376 6.18 -14.58 -40.03
N ASN A 377 5.61 -15.38 -40.94
CA ASN A 377 4.23 -15.88 -40.84
C ASN A 377 4.08 -17.09 -39.90
N GLY A 378 5.17 -17.57 -39.28
CA GLY A 378 5.19 -18.73 -38.39
C GLY A 378 5.30 -20.08 -39.10
N LYS A 379 5.63 -20.09 -40.40
CA LYS A 379 5.78 -21.32 -41.20
C LYS A 379 7.25 -21.66 -41.40
N ASN A 380 7.49 -22.85 -41.96
CA ASN A 380 8.82 -23.32 -42.35
C ASN A 380 9.85 -23.37 -41.21
N LEU A 381 9.39 -23.70 -39.99
CA LEU A 381 10.29 -23.96 -38.86
C LEU A 381 11.31 -25.04 -39.22
N LYS A 382 12.59 -24.68 -39.14
CA LYS A 382 13.74 -25.54 -39.43
C LYS A 382 14.76 -25.42 -38.32
N MET A 383 15.30 -26.55 -37.89
CA MET A 383 16.47 -26.61 -37.01
C MET A 383 17.72 -26.41 -37.87
N THR A 384 18.49 -25.36 -37.60
CA THR A 384 19.70 -25.00 -38.35
C THR A 384 20.96 -25.61 -37.74
N GLY A 385 20.90 -26.02 -36.47
CA GLY A 385 21.99 -26.71 -35.79
C GLY A 385 21.56 -27.23 -34.42
N LYS A 386 22.26 -28.24 -33.93
CA LYS A 386 22.19 -28.76 -32.56
C LYS A 386 23.62 -29.10 -32.13
N GLN A 387 24.03 -28.66 -30.94
CA GLN A 387 25.33 -28.96 -30.35
C GLN A 387 25.14 -29.68 -29.02
#